data_AF-H3C7H6-F1
#
_entry.id   AF-H3C7H6-F1
#
_cell.length_a   1.000
_cell.length_b   1.000
_cell.length_c   1.000
_cell.angle_alpha   90.00
_cell.angle_beta   90.00
_cell.angle_gamma   90.00
#
_symmetry.space_group_name_H-M   'P 1'
#
loop_
_entity.id
_entity.type
_entity.pdbx_description
1 polymer ?
#
loop_
_entity_poly.entity_id
_entity_poly.type
_entity_poly.pdbx_seq_one_letter_code
_entity_poly.pdbx_strand_id
1 'polypeptide(L)'
;SGSAADTQAIADVVAYQLGFHSIELDEPPLVETAANLFKDSCYRYREELTAGILVAGWDRRRGGQVYSVPIGGMMARQPVAVGGSGSSYIYGFVDSNYKPGLSKEQCLELAAAALSLAMERDGSSGGVIRLASISEEGVERRVILGNQLPKFSTH
;
A
#
# COMPACT_ATOMS: atom_id res chain seq x y z
N SER A 1 -7.17 -3.88 -0.49
CA SER A 1 -7.91 -4.58 -1.56
C SER A 1 -8.76 -5.69 -0.96
N GLY A 2 -9.73 -6.22 -1.71
CA GLY A 2 -10.70 -7.20 -1.20
C GLY A 2 -12.09 -6.59 -1.13
N SER A 3 -12.91 -7.06 -0.20
CA SER A 3 -14.24 -6.49 0.06
C SER A 3 -14.12 -5.02 0.48
N ALA A 4 -14.86 -4.14 -0.18
CA ALA A 4 -14.85 -2.72 0.13
C ALA A 4 -15.38 -2.46 1.56
N ALA A 5 -16.46 -3.15 1.96
CA ALA A 5 -17.03 -3.02 3.29
C ALA A 5 -16.04 -3.45 4.38
N ASP A 6 -15.41 -4.61 4.21
CA ASP A 6 -14.47 -5.18 5.18
C ASP A 6 -13.24 -4.29 5.35
N THR A 7 -12.68 -3.82 4.24
CA THR A 7 -11.46 -2.99 4.24
C THR A 7 -11.71 -1.58 4.79
N GLN A 8 -12.89 -1.01 4.58
CA GLN A 8 -13.28 0.26 5.20
C GLN A 8 -13.46 0.10 6.72
N ALA A 9 -14.23 -0.91 7.14
CA ALA A 9 -14.52 -1.13 8.56
C ALA A 9 -13.25 -1.38 9.38
N ILE A 10 -12.33 -2.22 8.88
CA ILE A 10 -11.08 -2.51 9.59
C ILE A 10 -10.13 -1.30 9.61
N ALA A 11 -10.11 -0.47 8.56
CA ALA A 11 -9.30 0.74 8.54
C ALA A 11 -9.78 1.76 9.58
N ASP A 12 -11.10 1.93 9.73
CA ASP A 12 -11.68 2.84 10.73
C ASP A 12 -11.38 2.37 12.16
N VAL A 13 -11.52 1.06 12.42
CA VAL A 13 -11.19 0.46 13.72
C VAL A 13 -9.72 0.66 14.07
N VAL A 14 -8.81 0.37 13.13
CA VAL A 14 -7.37 0.53 13.35
C VAL A 14 -7.00 2.00 13.52
N ALA A 15 -7.59 2.92 12.75
CA ALA A 15 -7.35 4.35 12.90
C ALA A 15 -7.76 4.85 14.28
N TYR A 16 -8.91 4.41 14.80
CA TYR A 16 -9.37 4.73 16.15
C TYR A 16 -8.40 4.21 17.23
N GLN A 17 -8.02 2.93 17.15
CA GLN A 17 -7.08 2.31 18.09
C GLN A 17 -5.71 3.00 18.08
N LEU A 18 -5.20 3.33 16.89
CA LEU A 18 -3.92 3.99 16.72
C LEU A 18 -3.94 5.43 17.24
N GLY A 19 -5.06 6.15 17.05
CA GLY A 19 -5.27 7.49 17.59
C GLY A 19 -5.28 7.48 19.12
N PHE A 20 -6.01 6.56 19.75
CA PHE A 20 -6.02 6.41 21.20
C PHE A 20 -4.63 6.08 21.75
N HIS A 21 -3.93 5.14 21.12
CA HIS A 21 -2.59 4.73 21.52
C HIS A 21 -1.56 5.87 21.41
N SER A 22 -1.65 6.68 20.36
CA SER A 22 -0.76 7.85 20.18
C SER A 22 -0.99 8.91 21.26
N ILE A 23 -2.24 9.13 21.68
CA ILE A 23 -2.58 10.07 22.76
C ILE A 23 -2.04 9.56 24.11
N GLU A 24 -2.19 8.26 24.40
CA GLU A 24 -1.73 7.65 25.65
C GLU A 24 -0.21 7.73 25.80
N LEU A 25 0.53 7.54 24.71
CA LEU A 25 1.99 7.57 24.70
C LEU A 25 2.60 8.97 24.49
N ASP A 26 1.79 9.97 24.14
CA ASP A 26 2.23 11.31 23.70
C ASP A 26 3.33 11.25 22.61
N GLU A 27 3.25 10.24 21.74
CA GLU A 27 4.19 10.00 20.65
C GLU A 27 3.43 9.68 19.34
N PRO A 28 3.94 10.14 18.18
CA PRO A 28 3.42 9.69 16.89
C PRO A 28 3.53 8.16 16.76
N PRO A 29 2.50 7.49 16.21
CA PRO A 29 2.48 6.04 16.14
C PRO A 29 3.56 5.50 15.19
N LEU A 30 4.12 4.34 15.54
CA LEU A 30 5.07 3.63 14.67
C LEU A 30 4.31 2.91 13.55
N VAL A 31 4.96 2.80 12.38
CA VAL A 31 4.38 2.09 11.23
C VAL A 31 4.16 0.61 11.56
N GLU A 32 5.10 0.02 12.30
CA GLU A 32 5.02 -1.37 12.78
C GLU A 32 3.83 -1.57 13.74
N THR A 33 3.50 -0.59 14.59
CA THR A 33 2.34 -0.67 15.47
C THR A 33 1.05 -0.71 14.66
N ALA A 34 0.92 0.17 13.67
CA ALA A 34 -0.23 0.16 12.76
C ALA A 34 -0.36 -1.19 12.02
N ALA A 35 0.75 -1.73 11.51
CA ALA A 35 0.77 -3.02 10.84
C ALA A 35 0.35 -4.18 11.76
N ASN A 36 0.75 -4.17 13.03
CA ASN A 36 0.33 -5.17 14.01
C ASN A 36 -1.17 -5.09 14.33
N LEU A 37 -1.75 -3.89 14.43
CA LEU A 37 -3.19 -3.74 14.64
C LEU A 37 -4.00 -4.30 13.46
N PHE A 38 -3.54 -4.07 12.22
CA PHE A 38 -4.12 -4.70 11.04
C PHE A 38 -3.95 -6.22 11.07
N LYS A 39 -2.75 -6.72 11.37
CA LYS A 39 -2.48 -8.17 11.49
C LYS A 39 -3.44 -8.83 12.50
N ASP A 40 -3.53 -8.28 13.70
CA ASP A 40 -4.36 -8.84 14.78
C ASP A 40 -5.84 -8.82 14.42
N SER A 41 -6.32 -7.74 13.82
CA SER A 41 -7.71 -7.60 13.38
C SER A 41 -8.03 -8.54 12.22
N CYS A 42 -7.20 -8.58 11.17
CA CYS A 42 -7.36 -9.46 10.03
C CYS A 42 -7.26 -10.94 10.42
N TYR A 43 -6.35 -11.30 11.33
CA TYR A 43 -6.20 -12.68 11.79
C TYR A 43 -7.38 -13.13 12.64
N ARG A 44 -7.87 -12.26 13.54
CA ARG A 44 -9.01 -12.56 14.42
C ARG A 44 -10.27 -12.87 13.62
N TYR A 45 -10.55 -12.10 12.57
CA TYR A 45 -11.75 -12.24 11.76
C TYR A 45 -11.46 -12.86 10.39
N ARG A 46 -10.41 -13.70 10.27
CA ARG A 46 -9.94 -14.27 8.99
C ARG A 46 -10.96 -15.12 8.23
N GLU A 47 -11.97 -15.66 8.92
CA GLU A 47 -13.05 -16.44 8.31
C GLU A 47 -14.23 -15.55 7.85
N GLU A 48 -14.28 -14.29 8.31
CA GLU A 48 -15.36 -13.34 8.07
C GLU A 48 -14.93 -12.18 7.16
N LEU A 49 -13.63 -11.87 7.10
CA LEU A 49 -13.07 -10.76 6.35
C LEU A 49 -12.31 -11.23 5.11
N THR A 50 -12.59 -10.57 3.99
CA THR A 50 -11.76 -10.62 2.78
C THR A 50 -11.01 -9.30 2.63
N ALA A 51 -9.89 -9.17 3.35
CA ALA A 51 -9.06 -7.96 3.34
C ALA A 51 -7.58 -8.30 3.09
N GLY A 52 -7.02 -7.71 2.04
CA GLY A 52 -5.57 -7.63 1.82
C GLY A 52 -5.11 -6.18 2.02
N ILE A 53 -4.26 -5.94 3.01
CA ILE A 53 -3.82 -4.62 3.43
C ILE A 53 -2.32 -4.46 3.17
N LEU A 54 -1.95 -3.32 2.57
CA LEU A 54 -0.58 -2.86 2.55
C LEU A 54 -0.50 -1.67 3.51
N VAL A 55 0.42 -1.75 4.48
CA VAL A 55 0.67 -0.68 5.44
C VAL A 55 2.02 -0.08 5.10
N ALA A 56 2.02 1.17 4.68
CA ALA A 56 3.24 1.92 4.36
C ALA A 56 3.24 3.26 5.08
N GLY A 57 4.42 3.68 5.51
CA GLY A 57 4.58 4.95 6.22
C GLY A 57 6.03 5.24 6.54
N TRP A 58 6.21 6.32 7.29
CA TRP A 58 7.50 6.74 7.82
C TRP A 58 7.37 6.97 9.32
N ASP A 59 8.36 6.55 10.10
CA ASP A 59 8.50 6.93 11.50
C ASP A 59 9.95 7.26 11.84
N ARG A 60 10.15 7.98 12.96
CA ARG A 60 11.47 8.43 13.42
C ARG A 60 12.41 7.28 13.82
N ARG A 61 11.89 6.08 14.10
CA ARG A 61 12.68 4.97 14.65
C ARG A 61 13.31 4.12 13.54
N ARG A 62 12.56 3.84 12.47
CA ARG A 62 12.97 2.93 11.39
C ARG A 62 12.83 3.54 9.99
N GLY A 63 12.44 4.81 9.89
CA GLY A 63 12.23 5.51 8.63
C GLY A 63 11.10 4.90 7.81
N GLY A 64 11.26 4.93 6.49
CA GLY A 64 10.30 4.38 5.53
C GLY A 64 10.14 2.87 5.64
N GLN A 65 8.90 2.41 5.73
CA GLN A 65 8.56 1.00 5.93
C GLN A 65 7.35 0.60 5.09
N VAL A 66 7.36 -0.65 4.62
CA VAL A 66 6.23 -1.29 3.94
C VAL A 66 6.00 -2.67 4.57
N TYR A 67 4.76 -2.92 4.98
CA TYR A 67 4.28 -4.19 5.51
C TYR A 67 3.12 -4.70 4.66
N SER A 68 3.16 -5.98 4.34
CA SER A 68 2.07 -6.70 3.68
C SER A 68 1.32 -7.53 4.70
N VAL A 69 0.01 -7.33 4.77
CA VAL A 69 -0.95 -8.13 5.55
C VAL A 69 -1.95 -8.75 4.55
N PRO A 70 -1.62 -9.90 3.95
CA PRO A 70 -2.49 -10.56 3.00
C PRO A 70 -3.71 -11.18 3.71
N ILE A 71 -4.66 -11.65 2.91
CA ILE A 71 -5.81 -12.43 3.40
C ILE A 71 -5.28 -13.60 4.23
N GLY A 72 -5.86 -13.81 5.41
CA GLY A 72 -5.40 -14.78 6.41
C GLY A 72 -4.59 -14.17 7.56
N GLY A 73 -4.19 -12.89 7.47
CA GLY A 73 -3.71 -12.12 8.61
C GLY A 73 -2.26 -12.37 9.04
N MET A 74 -1.42 -12.94 8.17
CA MET A 74 0.04 -12.88 8.38
C MET A 74 0.56 -11.45 8.19
N MET A 75 1.77 -11.15 8.65
CA MET A 75 2.42 -9.86 8.43
C MET A 75 3.87 -10.08 7.99
N ALA A 76 4.27 -9.42 6.91
CA ALA A 76 5.65 -9.47 6.41
C ALA A 76 6.13 -8.06 6.03
N ARG A 77 7.31 -7.67 6.51
CA ARG A 77 7.99 -6.45 6.06
C ARG A 77 8.66 -6.73 4.71
N GLN A 78 8.47 -5.84 3.74
CA GLN A 78 9.02 -6.00 2.39
C GLN A 78 9.65 -4.69 1.89
N PRO A 79 10.66 -4.75 1.01
CA PRO A 79 11.20 -3.56 0.35
C PRO A 79 10.21 -2.91 -0.63
N VAL A 80 9.38 -3.75 -1.27
CA VAL A 80 8.28 -3.36 -2.15
C VAL A 80 7.17 -4.41 -2.00
N ALA A 81 5.92 -3.98 -2.06
CA ALA A 81 4.77 -4.87 -1.98
C ALA A 81 3.73 -4.49 -3.02
N VAL A 82 3.13 -5.49 -3.65
CA VAL A 82 2.01 -5.35 -4.59
C VAL A 82 0.83 -6.18 -4.10
N GLY A 83 -0.39 -5.76 -4.43
CA GLY A 83 -1.60 -6.44 -4.01
C GLY A 83 -2.80 -6.10 -4.88
N GLY A 84 -3.92 -6.78 -4.66
CA GLY A 84 -5.13 -6.67 -5.48
C GLY A 84 -5.10 -7.58 -6.72
N SER A 85 -6.21 -7.62 -7.47
CA SER A 85 -6.38 -8.48 -8.65
C SER A 85 -5.34 -8.22 -9.74
N GLY A 86 -5.01 -6.95 -9.98
CA GLY A 86 -4.05 -6.53 -10.99
C GLY A 86 -2.59 -6.87 -10.68
N SER A 87 -2.27 -7.20 -9.42
CA SER A 87 -0.88 -7.48 -9.02
C SER A 87 -0.27 -8.68 -9.75
N SER A 88 -1.09 -9.69 -10.09
CA SER A 88 -0.65 -10.90 -10.79
C SER A 88 0.02 -10.61 -12.15
N TYR A 89 -0.36 -9.51 -12.82
CA TYR A 89 0.17 -9.14 -14.14
C TYR A 89 1.52 -8.41 -14.09
N ILE A 90 1.96 -7.98 -12.90
CA ILE A 90 3.09 -7.05 -12.76
C ILE A 90 4.23 -7.56 -11.87
N TYR A 91 4.13 -8.79 -11.33
CA TYR A 91 5.23 -9.39 -10.55
C TYR A 91 6.56 -9.36 -11.31
N GLY A 92 6.59 -9.90 -12.54
CA GLY A 92 7.81 -9.92 -13.35
C GLY A 92 8.35 -8.52 -13.68
N PHE A 93 7.47 -7.53 -13.83
CA PHE A 93 7.88 -6.14 -14.06
C PHE A 93 8.53 -5.54 -12.80
N VAL A 94 7.88 -5.66 -11.65
CA VAL A 94 8.39 -5.12 -10.38
C VAL A 94 9.70 -5.80 -9.99
N ASP A 95 9.79 -7.12 -10.11
CA ASP A 95 11.01 -7.88 -9.77
C ASP A 95 12.21 -7.49 -10.65
N SER A 96 11.96 -7.19 -11.94
CA SER A 96 13.03 -6.81 -12.87
C SER A 96 13.50 -5.36 -12.69
N ASN A 97 12.58 -4.46 -12.35
CA ASN A 97 12.80 -3.00 -12.36
C ASN A 97 13.07 -2.40 -10.97
N TYR A 98 12.62 -3.04 -9.89
CA TYR A 98 12.96 -2.59 -8.54
C TYR A 98 14.46 -2.76 -8.29
N LYS A 99 15.08 -1.74 -7.70
CA LYS A 99 16.45 -1.76 -7.19
C LYS A 99 16.48 -1.14 -5.79
N PRO A 100 17.32 -1.63 -4.87
CA PRO A 100 17.57 -0.93 -3.62
C PRO A 100 18.13 0.47 -3.89
N GLY A 101 17.71 1.46 -3.10
CA GLY A 101 18.26 2.83 -3.17
C GLY A 101 17.69 3.71 -4.28
N LEU A 102 16.53 3.38 -4.87
CA LEU A 102 15.83 4.29 -5.77
C LEU A 102 15.50 5.62 -5.09
N SER A 103 15.65 6.71 -5.83
CA SER A 103 15.17 8.04 -5.44
C SER A 103 13.64 8.08 -5.36
N LYS A 104 13.10 9.12 -4.71
CA LYS A 104 11.67 9.38 -4.64
C LYS A 104 11.03 9.40 -6.03
N GLU A 105 11.65 10.10 -6.97
CA GLU A 105 11.16 10.26 -8.35
C GLU A 105 11.13 8.93 -9.07
N GLN A 106 12.21 8.13 -8.96
CA GLN A 106 12.27 6.80 -9.56
C GLN A 106 11.25 5.83 -8.96
N CYS A 107 10.99 5.90 -7.65
CA CYS A 107 9.94 5.12 -7.00
C CYS A 107 8.54 5.49 -7.52
N LEU A 108 8.27 6.79 -7.69
CA LEU A 108 7.00 7.28 -8.23
C LEU A 108 6.80 6.86 -9.69
N GLU A 109 7.86 6.91 -10.50
CA GLU A 109 7.84 6.43 -11.89
C GLU A 109 7.63 4.92 -11.97
N LEU A 110 8.34 4.14 -11.15
CA LEU A 110 8.16 2.68 -11.07
C LEU A 110 6.73 2.31 -10.68
N ALA A 111 6.17 2.97 -9.65
CA ALA A 111 4.81 2.75 -9.20
C ALA A 111 3.79 3.11 -10.28
N ALA A 112 3.97 4.25 -10.95
CA ALA A 112 3.09 4.67 -12.05
C ALA A 112 3.14 3.69 -13.23
N ALA A 113 4.33 3.24 -13.61
CA ALA A 113 4.53 2.27 -14.68
C ALA A 113 3.87 0.92 -14.36
N ALA A 114 4.11 0.39 -13.15
CA ALA A 114 3.53 -0.87 -12.70
C ALA A 114 1.99 -0.79 -12.67
N LEU A 115 1.42 0.28 -12.13
CA LEU A 115 -0.03 0.44 -12.08
C LEU A 115 -0.64 0.58 -13.48
N SER A 116 -0.02 1.34 -14.38
CA SER A 116 -0.46 1.43 -15.79
C SER A 116 -0.48 0.07 -16.49
N LEU A 117 0.58 -0.74 -16.32
CA LEU A 117 0.65 -2.08 -16.90
C LEU A 117 -0.44 -3.01 -16.34
N ALA A 118 -0.71 -2.93 -15.03
CA ALA A 118 -1.78 -3.69 -14.39
C ALA A 118 -3.16 -3.26 -14.93
N MET A 119 -3.42 -1.96 -15.06
CA MET A 119 -4.69 -1.40 -15.56
C MET A 119 -4.94 -1.75 -17.04
N GLU A 120 -3.89 -1.94 -17.85
CA GLU A 120 -4.04 -2.35 -19.26
C GLU A 120 -4.52 -3.82 -19.40
N ARG A 121 -4.29 -4.65 -18.37
CA ARG A 121 -4.54 -6.10 -18.43
C ARG A 121 -5.64 -6.61 -17.49
N ASP A 122 -5.82 -5.99 -16.33
CA ASP A 122 -6.82 -6.38 -15.33
C ASP A 122 -8.15 -5.64 -15.55
N GLY A 123 -9.20 -6.38 -15.88
CA GLY A 123 -10.55 -5.80 -16.09
C GLY A 123 -11.18 -5.18 -14.84
N SER A 124 -10.65 -5.46 -13.64
CA SER A 124 -11.10 -4.84 -12.39
C SER A 124 -10.29 -3.60 -11.98
N SER A 125 -9.26 -3.24 -12.76
CA SER A 125 -8.37 -2.11 -12.48
C SER A 125 -8.49 -1.05 -13.58
N GLY A 126 -8.56 0.24 -13.21
CA GLY A 126 -8.71 1.31 -14.19
C GLY A 126 -8.87 2.70 -13.59
N GLY A 127 -9.15 3.69 -14.45
CA GLY A 127 -9.39 5.08 -14.04
C GLY A 127 -8.12 5.92 -13.97
N VAL A 128 -7.69 6.27 -12.76
CA VAL A 128 -6.57 7.20 -12.49
C VAL A 128 -5.60 6.59 -11.50
N ILE A 129 -4.32 6.97 -11.61
CA ILE A 129 -3.31 6.58 -10.62
C ILE A 129 -3.24 7.65 -9.54
N ARG A 130 -3.37 7.24 -8.27
CA ARG A 130 -3.18 8.09 -7.10
C ARG A 130 -1.87 7.69 -6.43
N LEU A 131 -0.92 8.62 -6.36
CA LEU A 131 0.37 8.42 -5.71
C LEU A 131 0.43 9.25 -4.43
N ALA A 132 1.07 8.70 -3.41
CA ALA A 132 1.45 9.41 -2.21
C ALA A 132 2.90 9.08 -1.87
N SER A 133 3.74 10.09 -1.66
CA SER A 133 5.08 9.93 -1.08
C SER A 133 5.05 10.41 0.36
N ILE A 134 5.54 9.57 1.26
CA ILE A 134 5.57 9.83 2.70
C ILE A 134 7.03 9.88 3.14
N SER A 135 7.42 10.98 3.79
CA SER A 135 8.76 11.21 4.32
C SER A 135 8.67 11.95 5.66
N GLU A 136 9.82 12.31 6.22
CA GLU A 136 9.88 13.12 7.44
C GLU A 136 9.18 14.47 7.29
N GLU A 137 9.27 15.07 6.09
CA GLU A 137 8.69 16.37 5.77
C GLU A 137 7.16 16.33 5.62
N GLY A 138 6.57 15.14 5.53
CA GLY A 138 5.13 14.93 5.46
C GLY A 138 4.68 14.10 4.27
N VAL A 139 3.49 14.42 3.74
CA VAL A 139 2.83 13.64 2.70
C VAL A 139 2.58 14.51 1.47
N GLU A 140 3.20 14.14 0.34
CA GLU A 140 2.88 14.72 -0.96
C GLU A 140 1.96 13.77 -1.73
N ARG A 141 0.89 14.31 -2.32
CA ARG A 141 -0.09 13.55 -3.09
C ARG A 141 -0.12 14.02 -4.53
N ARG A 142 -0.11 13.08 -5.46
CA ARG A 142 -0.19 13.35 -6.91
C ARG A 142 -1.24 12.44 -7.54
N VAL A 143 -1.96 12.97 -8.51
CA VAL A 143 -2.90 12.20 -9.34
C VAL A 143 -2.41 12.25 -10.78
N ILE A 144 -2.35 11.08 -11.44
CA ILE A 144 -2.10 10.95 -12.87
C ILE A 144 -3.43 10.56 -13.52
N LEU A 145 -3.96 11.44 -14.35
CA LEU A 145 -5.23 11.23 -15.03
C LEU A 145 -5.09 10.17 -16.13
N GLY A 146 -6.21 9.56 -16.54
CA GLY A 146 -6.21 8.48 -17.54
C GLY A 146 -5.49 8.82 -18.85
N ASN A 147 -5.61 10.06 -19.32
CA ASN A 147 -4.94 10.55 -20.53
C ASN A 147 -3.44 10.85 -20.34
N GLN A 148 -2.94 10.82 -19.10
CA GLN A 148 -1.54 11.07 -18.72
C GLN A 148 -0.83 9.80 -18.26
N LEU A 149 -1.52 8.65 -18.29
CA LEU A 149 -0.92 7.37 -17.90
C LEU A 149 0.25 7.02 -18.83
N PRO A 150 1.37 6.51 -18.28
CA PRO A 150 2.43 5.90 -19.08
C PRO A 150 1.86 4.86 -20.05
N LYS A 151 2.22 4.97 -21.33
CA LYS A 151 1.83 4.04 -22.39
C LYS A 151 3.01 3.13 -22.75
N PHE A 152 2.76 1.83 -22.80
CA PHE A 152 3.79 0.81 -23.09
C PHE A 152 3.57 0.12 -24.44
N SER A 153 2.39 0.25 -25.03
CA SER A 153 2.05 -0.20 -26.38
C SER A 153 1.49 0.97 -27.20
N THR A 154 1.71 0.94 -28.52
CA THR A 154 1.33 2.00 -29.47
C THR A 154 0.02 1.74 -30.22
N HIS A 155 -0.87 0.91 -29.68
CA HIS A 155 -2.15 0.62 -30.34
C HIS A 155 -3.20 1.71 -30.08
#